data_AF-A0A8S4GML0-F1
#
_entry.id   AF-A0A8S4GML0-F1
#
_cell.length_a   1.000
_cell.length_b   1.000
_cell.length_c   1.000
_cell.angle_alpha   90.00
_cell.angle_beta   90.00
_cell.angle_gamma   90.00
#
_symmetry.space_group_name_H-M   'P 1'
#
loop_
_entity.id
_entity.type
_entity.pdbx_description
1 polymer ?
#
loop_
_entity_poly.entity_id
_entity_poly.type
_entity_poly.pdbx_seq_one_letter_code
_entity_poly.pdbx_strand_id
1 'polypeptide(L)'
;MQSTARFVAAPAARPAVRPRAACVAQASKAAEFRSLSVEAIDEKVDGLKRELFDMRMKQATRQEVKSHEFKLKKKEVARLLTVRREKTLEQGLDRRTANKLEKNALLKEGALVR
;
A
#
# COMPACT_ATOMS: atom_id res chain seq x y z
N MET A 1 -22.11 46.58 -13.59
CA MET A 1 -22.47 45.19 -13.21
C MET A 1 -21.28 44.30 -13.47
N GLN A 2 -20.46 44.03 -12.44
CA GLN A 2 -19.28 43.16 -12.55
C GLN A 2 -19.67 41.76 -12.08
N SER A 3 -19.89 40.84 -13.02
CA SER A 3 -20.03 39.42 -12.71
C SER A 3 -18.66 38.78 -12.86
N THR A 4 -17.99 38.52 -11.73
CA THR A 4 -16.71 37.83 -11.69
C THR A 4 -16.93 36.36 -12.04
N ALA A 5 -16.54 35.97 -13.25
CA ALA A 5 -16.46 34.57 -13.64
C ALA A 5 -15.49 33.88 -12.66
N ARG A 6 -16.03 33.07 -11.74
CA ARG A 6 -15.26 32.16 -10.91
C ARG A 6 -14.57 31.16 -11.84
N PHE A 7 -13.31 31.43 -12.14
CA PHE A 7 -12.42 30.51 -12.81
C PHE A 7 -12.21 29.30 -11.89
N VAL A 8 -12.97 28.23 -12.12
CA VAL A 8 -12.70 26.93 -11.48
C VAL A 8 -11.45 26.38 -12.17
N ALA A 9 -10.30 26.63 -11.56
CA ALA A 9 -9.06 25.99 -11.96
C ALA A 9 -9.23 24.47 -11.88
N ALA A 10 -9.13 23.79 -13.02
CA ALA A 10 -9.09 22.34 -13.09
C ALA A 10 -7.96 21.81 -12.18
N PRO A 11 -8.18 20.76 -11.38
CA PRO A 11 -7.12 20.25 -10.53
C PRO A 11 -6.03 19.67 -11.43
N ALA A 12 -4.85 20.31 -11.42
CA ALA A 12 -3.66 19.85 -12.12
C ALA A 12 -3.52 18.33 -11.95
N ALA A 13 -3.51 17.61 -13.08
CA ALA A 13 -3.23 16.18 -13.10
C ALA A 13 -1.90 15.98 -12.39
N ARG A 14 -1.94 15.35 -11.21
CA ARG A 14 -0.72 15.02 -10.47
C ARG A 14 0.15 14.18 -11.41
N PRO A 15 1.43 14.53 -11.63
CA PRO A 15 2.27 13.72 -12.49
C PRO A 15 2.28 12.31 -11.93
N ALA A 16 1.92 11.35 -12.77
CA ALA A 16 2.03 9.93 -12.46
C ALA A 16 3.51 9.66 -12.14
N VAL A 17 3.79 9.52 -10.84
CA VAL A 17 5.00 8.95 -10.24
C VAL A 17 6.30 9.30 -10.98
N ARG A 18 6.98 10.38 -10.56
CA ARG A 18 8.42 10.50 -10.87
C ARG A 18 9.12 9.24 -10.37
N PRO A 19 9.86 8.48 -11.19
CA PRO A 19 10.63 7.37 -10.66
C PRO A 19 11.67 7.98 -9.73
N ARG A 20 11.52 7.73 -8.42
CA ARG A 20 12.60 8.02 -7.47
C ARG A 20 13.79 7.19 -7.95
N ALA A 21 14.91 7.87 -8.19
CA ALA A 21 16.17 7.30 -8.63
C ALA A 21 16.39 5.91 -7.99
N ALA A 22 16.51 4.90 -8.84
CA ALA A 22 16.67 3.52 -8.43
C ALA A 22 18.00 3.37 -7.68
N CYS A 23 17.97 3.50 -6.35
CA CYS A 23 18.96 2.85 -5.52
C CYS A 23 18.75 1.35 -5.70
N VAL A 24 19.81 0.66 -6.16
CA VAL A 24 19.83 -0.74 -6.61
C VAL A 24 18.93 -1.60 -5.73
N ALA A 25 17.73 -1.88 -6.23
CA ALA A 25 16.76 -2.71 -5.52
C ALA A 25 17.08 -4.17 -5.83
N GLN A 26 17.05 -5.03 -4.81
CA GLN A 26 16.93 -6.47 -5.00
C GLN A 26 15.65 -6.74 -5.81
N ALA A 27 15.80 -6.87 -7.12
CA ALA A 27 14.72 -7.10 -8.09
C ALA A 27 14.15 -8.52 -7.98
N SER A 28 14.95 -9.48 -7.48
CA SER A 28 14.60 -10.90 -7.41
C SER A 28 13.28 -11.15 -6.65
N LYS A 29 13.14 -10.57 -5.46
CA LYS A 29 11.97 -10.83 -4.61
C LYS A 29 10.68 -10.15 -5.08
N ALA A 30 10.78 -9.10 -5.90
CA ALA A 30 9.60 -8.44 -6.44
C ALA A 30 8.96 -9.22 -7.58
N ALA A 31 9.76 -9.96 -8.36
CA ALA A 31 9.26 -10.82 -9.42
C ALA A 31 8.37 -11.95 -8.86
N GLU A 32 8.76 -12.54 -7.73
CA GLU A 32 8.00 -13.59 -7.03
C GLU A 32 6.60 -13.13 -6.57
N PHE A 33 6.41 -11.84 -6.30
CA PHE A 33 5.11 -11.33 -5.85
C PHE A 33 4.13 -11.06 -7.00
N ARG A 34 4.63 -10.86 -8.23
CA ARG A 34 3.78 -10.58 -9.39
C ARG A 34 3.00 -11.81 -9.85
N SER A 35 3.54 -13.01 -9.66
CA SER A 35 2.90 -14.29 -10.02
C SER A 35 1.78 -14.72 -9.08
N LEU A 36 1.62 -14.09 -7.92
CA LEU A 36 0.61 -14.45 -6.92
C LEU A 36 -0.77 -13.86 -7.27
N SER A 37 -1.86 -14.45 -6.77
CA SER A 37 -3.22 -13.87 -6.85
C SER A 37 -3.37 -12.67 -5.90
N VAL A 38 -4.44 -11.86 -6.06
CA VAL A 38 -4.68 -10.70 -5.19
C VAL A 38 -4.99 -11.13 -3.75
N GLU A 39 -5.79 -12.18 -3.58
CA GLU A 39 -6.14 -12.74 -2.26
C GLU A 39 -4.92 -13.24 -1.51
N ALA A 40 -4.04 -13.99 -2.19
CA ALA A 40 -2.78 -14.47 -1.60
C ALA A 40 -1.82 -13.33 -1.24
N ILE A 41 -1.91 -12.18 -1.91
CA ILE A 41 -1.13 -10.99 -1.55
C ILE A 41 -1.66 -10.41 -0.23
N ASP A 42 -2.98 -10.29 -0.08
CA ASP A 42 -3.59 -9.72 1.13
C ASP A 42 -3.36 -10.63 2.36
N GLU A 43 -3.47 -11.95 2.22
CA GLU A 43 -3.12 -12.91 3.27
C GLU A 43 -1.66 -12.78 3.75
N LYS A 44 -0.72 -12.67 2.80
CA LYS A 44 0.70 -12.47 3.11
C LYS A 44 0.95 -11.13 3.81
N VAL A 45 0.27 -10.07 3.38
CA VAL A 45 0.35 -8.76 4.02
C VAL A 45 -0.08 -8.84 5.49
N ASP A 46 -1.16 -9.55 5.78
CA ASP A 46 -1.66 -9.68 7.15
C ASP A 46 -0.78 -10.58 8.03
N GLY A 47 -0.22 -11.66 7.47
CA GLY A 47 0.82 -12.45 8.14
C GLY A 47 2.03 -11.60 8.53
N LEU A 48 2.60 -10.84 7.59
CA LEU A 48 3.76 -9.98 7.85
C LEU A 48 3.48 -8.87 8.86
N LYS A 49 2.26 -8.32 8.90
CA LYS A 49 1.86 -7.32 9.92
C LYS A 49 1.81 -7.93 11.32
N ARG A 50 1.29 -9.16 11.46
CA ARG A 50 1.27 -9.88 12.74
C ARG A 50 2.69 -10.15 13.23
N GLU A 51 3.57 -10.64 12.36
CA GLU A 51 4.98 -10.83 12.70
C GLU A 51 5.67 -9.53 13.12
N LEU A 52 5.38 -8.41 12.46
CA LEU A 52 5.89 -7.09 12.85
C LEU A 52 5.34 -6.63 14.21
N PHE A 53 4.13 -7.03 14.58
CA PHE A 53 3.58 -6.78 15.91
C PHE A 53 4.32 -7.60 16.97
N ASP A 54 4.50 -8.90 16.73
CA ASP A 54 5.22 -9.79 17.64
C ASP A 54 6.66 -9.33 17.86
N MET A 55 7.35 -8.93 16.80
CA MET A 55 8.71 -8.37 16.90
C MET A 55 8.75 -7.07 17.72
N ARG A 56 7.73 -6.21 17.59
CA ARG A 56 7.61 -4.99 18.42
C ARG A 56 7.36 -5.33 19.89
N MET A 57 6.56 -6.36 20.17
CA MET A 57 6.32 -6.84 21.53
C MET A 57 7.60 -7.41 22.16
N LYS A 58 8.37 -8.22 21.41
CA LYS A 58 9.69 -8.72 21.84
C LYS A 58 10.68 -7.58 22.11
N GLN A 59 10.68 -6.56 21.26
CA GLN A 59 11.51 -5.37 21.45
C GLN A 59 11.11 -4.60 22.73
N ALA A 60 9.81 -4.45 23.00
CA ALA A 60 9.30 -3.77 24.19
C ALA A 60 9.68 -4.49 25.49
N THR A 61 9.67 -5.83 25.46
CA THR A 61 10.10 -6.69 26.58
C THR A 61 11.62 -6.81 26.71
N ARG A 62 12.39 -6.08 25.89
CA ARG A 62 13.87 -6.09 25.85
C ARG A 62 14.47 -7.48 25.57
N GLN A 63 13.73 -8.33 24.86
CA GLN A 63 14.27 -9.58 24.33
C GLN A 63 15.19 -9.30 23.14
N GLU A 64 16.05 -10.24 22.80
CA GLU A 64 16.96 -10.12 21.67
C GLU A 64 16.17 -10.15 20.34
N VAL A 65 16.27 -9.06 19.57
CA VAL A 65 15.63 -8.95 18.25
C VAL A 65 16.64 -8.46 17.22
N LYS A 66 16.62 -9.05 16.04
CA LYS A 66 17.50 -8.65 14.94
C LYS A 66 16.96 -7.39 14.26
N SER A 67 17.65 -6.26 14.43
CA SER A 67 17.22 -4.95 13.92
C SER A 67 17.01 -4.91 12.39
N HIS A 68 17.78 -5.70 11.63
CA HIS A 68 17.67 -5.72 10.16
C HIS A 68 16.37 -6.37 9.67
N GLU A 69 15.80 -7.32 10.43
CA GLU A 69 14.58 -8.02 10.05
C GLU A 69 13.37 -7.08 9.99
N PHE A 70 13.30 -6.08 10.86
CA PHE A 70 12.27 -5.03 10.78
C PHE A 70 12.28 -4.31 9.43
N LYS A 71 13.48 -3.98 8.93
CA LYS A 71 13.65 -3.29 7.65
C LYS A 71 13.28 -4.19 6.49
N LEU A 72 13.60 -5.48 6.55
CA LEU A 72 13.26 -6.46 5.52
C LEU A 72 11.74 -6.65 5.43
N LYS A 73 11.07 -6.98 6.55
CA LYS A 73 9.62 -7.22 6.57
C LYS A 73 8.82 -5.99 6.16
N LYS A 74 9.21 -4.79 6.61
CA LYS A 74 8.59 -3.52 6.17
C LYS A 74 8.71 -3.32 4.65
N LYS A 75 9.87 -3.63 4.07
CA LYS A 75 10.08 -3.55 2.62
C LYS A 75 9.25 -4.60 1.86
N GLU A 76 9.11 -5.80 2.41
CA GLU A 76 8.28 -6.85 1.81
C GLU A 76 6.79 -6.45 1.78
N VAL A 77 6.25 -5.93 2.89
CA VAL A 77 4.88 -5.36 2.92
C VAL A 77 4.71 -4.25 1.88
N ALA A 78 5.69 -3.33 1.78
CA ALA A 78 5.62 -2.26 0.80
C ALA A 78 5.58 -2.79 -0.65
N ARG A 79 6.41 -3.80 -0.97
CA ARG A 79 6.44 -4.44 -2.29
C ARG A 79 5.11 -5.13 -2.64
N LEU A 80 4.54 -5.87 -1.69
CA LEU A 80 3.24 -6.53 -1.86
C LEU A 80 2.13 -5.51 -2.16
N LEU A 81 2.07 -4.42 -1.38
CA LEU A 81 1.09 -3.35 -1.60
C LEU A 81 1.29 -2.62 -2.93
N THR A 82 2.54 -2.46 -3.40
CA THR A 82 2.79 -1.89 -4.73
C THR A 82 2.29 -2.80 -5.85
N VAL A 83 2.51 -4.11 -5.77
CA VAL A 83 2.00 -5.07 -6.78
C VAL A 83 0.47 -5.10 -6.77
N ARG A 84 -0.16 -5.07 -5.59
CA ARG A 84 -1.62 -4.93 -5.47
C ARG A 84 -2.11 -3.67 -6.18
N ARG A 85 -1.41 -2.54 -6.02
CA ARG A 85 -1.75 -1.28 -6.68
C ARG A 85 -1.55 -1.33 -8.20
N GLU A 86 -0.49 -1.97 -8.69
CA GLU A 86 -0.26 -2.18 -10.13
C GLU A 86 -1.46 -2.90 -10.75
N LYS A 87 -1.95 -3.97 -10.14
CA LYS A 87 -3.15 -4.71 -10.60
C LYS A 87 -4.43 -3.88 -10.59
N THR A 88 -4.63 -3.03 -9.58
CA THR A 88 -5.78 -2.10 -9.56
C THR A 88 -5.72 -1.09 -10.72
N LEU A 89 -4.52 -0.64 -11.09
CA LEU A 89 -4.33 0.27 -12.22
C LEU A 89 -4.54 -0.44 -13.56
N GLU A 90 -4.10 -1.70 -13.70
CA GLU A 90 -4.39 -2.54 -14.88
C GLU A 90 -5.90 -2.73 -15.10
N GLN A 91 -6.67 -2.82 -14.01
CA GLN A 91 -8.14 -2.86 -14.05
C GLN A 91 -8.78 -1.51 -14.41
N GLY A 92 -8.00 -0.45 -14.63
CA GLY A 92 -8.49 0.88 -15.02
C GLY A 92 -9.14 1.67 -13.88
N LEU A 93 -8.91 1.28 -12.61
CA LEU A 93 -9.52 1.97 -11.47
C LEU A 93 -8.69 3.17 -11.01
N ASP A 94 -9.29 4.35 -11.09
CA ASP A 94 -8.73 5.57 -10.51
C ASP A 94 -8.46 5.44 -9.00
N ARG A 95 -7.49 6.20 -8.48
CA ARG A 95 -7.18 6.22 -7.03
C ARG A 95 -8.39 6.56 -6.17
N ARG A 96 -9.24 7.48 -6.65
CA ARG A 96 -10.42 7.94 -5.89
C ARG A 96 -11.52 6.89 -5.87
N THR A 97 -11.79 6.25 -7.00
CA THR A 97 -12.85 5.24 -7.14
C THR A 97 -12.47 4.00 -6.35
N ALA A 98 -11.22 3.52 -6.47
CA ALA A 98 -10.70 2.41 -5.70
C ALA A 98 -10.86 2.62 -4.18
N ASN A 99 -10.41 3.77 -3.65
CA ASN A 99 -10.53 4.05 -2.21
C ASN A 99 -11.99 4.14 -1.73
N LYS A 100 -12.91 4.62 -2.59
CA LYS A 100 -14.33 4.71 -2.27
C LYS A 100 -14.96 3.32 -2.19
N LEU A 101 -14.62 2.44 -3.13
CA LEU A 101 -15.07 1.05 -3.16
C LEU A 101 -14.55 0.29 -1.93
N GLU A 102 -13.26 0.40 -1.61
CA GLU A 102 -12.67 -0.21 -0.41
C GLU A 102 -13.36 0.28 0.87
N LYS A 103 -13.53 1.60 1.03
CA LYS A 103 -14.23 2.16 2.20
C LYS A 103 -15.66 1.66 2.31
N ASN A 104 -16.39 1.58 1.20
CA ASN A 104 -17.76 1.09 1.17
C ASN A 104 -17.84 -0.40 1.51
N ALA A 105 -16.88 -1.22 1.05
CA ALA A 105 -16.78 -2.63 1.42
C ALA A 105 -16.57 -2.78 2.93
N LEU A 106 -15.61 -2.06 3.51
CA LEU A 106 -15.34 -2.07 4.96
C LEU A 106 -16.54 -1.60 5.81
N LEU A 107 -17.32 -0.63 5.31
CA LEU A 107 -18.53 -0.17 5.99
C LEU A 107 -19.67 -1.21 5.91
N LYS A 108 -19.82 -1.91 4.78
CA LYS A 108 -20.78 -3.01 4.62
C LYS A 108 -20.43 -4.21 5.50
N GLU A 109 -19.14 -4.51 5.63
CA GLU A 109 -18.63 -5.56 6.51
C GLU A 109 -18.69 -5.17 8.00
N GLY A 110 -18.93 -3.89 8.32
CA GLY A 110 -18.96 -3.39 9.69
C GLY A 110 -17.58 -3.25 10.34
N ALA A 111 -16.49 -3.39 9.57
CA ALA A 111 -15.11 -3.37 10.07
C ALA A 111 -14.60 -1.96 10.44
N LEU A 112 -15.32 -0.91 10.05
CA LEU A 112 -14.95 0.50 10.32
C LEU A 112 -15.59 1.06 11.60
N VAL A 113 -16.46 0.29 12.27
CA VAL A 113 -17.08 0.67 13.55
C VAL A 113 -16.84 -0.46 14.55
N ARG A 114 -15.70 -0.39 15.23
CA ARG A 114 -15.43 -0.91 16.59
C ARG A 114 -14.01 -0.53 17.00
#